data_AF-A0A2H0ED44-F1
#
_entry.id   AF-A0A2H0ED44-F1
#
_cell.length_a   1.000
_cell.length_b   1.000
_cell.length_c   1.000
_cell.angle_alpha   90.00
_cell.angle_beta   90.00
_cell.angle_gamma   90.00
#
_symmetry.space_group_name_H-M   'P 1'
#
loop_
_entity.id
_entity.type
_entity.pdbx_description
1 polymer ?
#
loop_
_entity_poly.entity_id
_entity_poly.type
_entity_poly.pdbx_seq_one_letter_code
_entity_poly.pdbx_strand_id
1 'polypeptide(L)'
;MKRKNLGLIDKTIKDLIWKEFLEEIKKAKSTQEIKGVTNKFFTSNEIEILEKRLAIVYFLNKKLSYRKIGEIIWVSPRTISFVKNGLKRNTKPKGASSKLKFTPISDERSNKRPKYPTFTGKGGWRFLSM
;
A
#
# COMPACT_ATOMS: atom_id res chain seq x y z
N MET A 1 -23.55 17.51 -19.81
CA MET A 1 -23.18 18.19 -18.54
C MET A 1 -21.87 17.58 -18.02
N LYS A 2 -20.72 18.25 -18.17
CA LYS A 2 -19.43 17.77 -17.63
C LYS A 2 -19.37 18.11 -16.14
N ARG A 3 -19.25 17.11 -15.25
CA ARG A 3 -18.99 17.34 -13.82
C ARG A 3 -17.65 18.07 -13.71
N LYS A 4 -17.66 19.35 -13.31
CA LYS A 4 -16.44 20.07 -12.92
C LYS A 4 -15.83 19.32 -11.73
N ASN A 5 -14.54 18.97 -11.82
CA ASN A 5 -13.79 18.37 -10.72
C ASN A 5 -13.81 19.33 -9.52
N LEU A 6 -14.58 19.01 -8.48
CA LEU A 6 -14.83 19.83 -7.29
C LEU A 6 -13.75 19.70 -6.20
N GLY A 7 -12.52 19.29 -6.53
CA GLY A 7 -11.60 18.79 -5.51
C GLY A 7 -10.11 18.95 -5.78
N LEU A 8 -9.68 20.01 -6.47
CA LEU A 8 -8.27 20.35 -6.56
C LEU A 8 -8.07 21.67 -5.82
N ILE A 9 -7.69 21.57 -4.55
CA ILE A 9 -7.01 22.67 -3.86
C ILE A 9 -5.83 23.06 -4.76
N ASP A 10 -5.72 24.34 -5.07
CA ASP A 10 -4.62 24.85 -5.90
C ASP A 10 -3.28 24.44 -5.27
N LYS A 11 -2.31 24.08 -6.10
CA LYS A 11 -0.99 23.60 -5.62
C LYS A 11 -0.34 24.65 -4.73
N THR A 12 -0.51 25.92 -5.08
CA THR A 12 -0.02 27.09 -4.34
C THR A 12 -0.60 27.14 -2.93
N ILE A 13 -1.92 27.01 -2.81
CA ILE A 13 -2.65 27.01 -1.53
C ILE A 13 -2.23 25.81 -0.70
N LYS A 14 -2.09 24.63 -1.33
CA LYS A 14 -1.65 23.42 -0.65
C LYS A 14 -0.27 23.60 -0.02
N ASP A 15 0.69 24.19 -0.75
CA ASP A 15 2.04 24.40 -0.24
C ASP A 15 2.06 25.42 0.90
N LEU A 16 1.21 26.46 0.86
CA LEU A 16 1.05 27.41 1.96
C LEU A 16 0.51 26.74 3.23
N ILE A 17 -0.57 25.96 3.12
CA ILE A 17 -1.15 25.22 4.26
C ILE A 17 -0.12 24.28 4.89
N TRP A 18 0.66 23.57 4.06
CA TRP A 18 1.73 22.69 4.57
C TRP A 18 2.84 23.47 5.26
N LYS A 19 3.21 24.65 4.78
CA LYS A 19 4.20 25.51 5.44
C LYS A 19 3.71 25.96 6.82
N GLU A 20 2.49 26.46 6.91
CA GLU A 20 1.90 26.92 8.18
C GLU A 20 1.85 25.78 9.20
N PHE A 21 1.39 24.59 8.79
CA PHE A 21 1.39 23.41 9.64
C PHE A 21 2.79 23.03 10.16
N LEU A 22 3.80 23.07 9.28
CA LEU A 22 5.19 22.77 9.66
C LEU A 22 5.77 23.85 10.58
N GLU A 23 5.38 25.11 10.43
CA GLU A 23 5.76 26.19 11.34
C GLU A 23 5.14 26.03 12.73
N GLU A 24 3.88 25.61 12.81
CA GLU A 24 3.25 25.30 14.10
C GLU A 24 3.95 24.15 14.82
N ILE A 25 4.33 23.09 14.10
CA ILE A 25 5.11 21.99 14.68
C ILE A 25 6.48 22.48 15.15
N LYS A 26 7.16 23.35 14.39
CA LYS A 26 8.47 23.91 14.78
C LYS A 26 8.41 24.82 16.00
N LYS A 27 7.29 25.51 16.22
CA LYS A 27 7.09 26.40 17.37
C LYS A 27 6.96 25.63 18.69
N ALA A 28 6.51 24.38 18.65
CA ALA A 28 6.42 23.53 19.82
C ALA A 28 7.82 23.16 20.33
N LYS A 29 8.14 23.54 21.56
CA LYS A 29 9.45 23.32 22.19
C LYS A 29 9.48 22.06 23.06
N SER A 30 8.30 21.60 23.49
CA SER A 30 8.16 20.41 24.35
C SER A 30 7.43 19.27 23.64
N THR A 31 7.77 18.03 24.00
CA THR A 31 7.06 16.83 23.54
C THR A 31 5.57 16.84 23.89
N GLN A 32 5.18 17.49 24.98
CA GLN A 32 3.78 17.64 25.37
C GLN A 32 3.05 18.65 24.46
N GLU A 33 3.71 19.74 24.08
CA GLU A 33 3.16 20.73 23.15
C GLU A 33 2.98 20.13 21.76
N ILE A 34 3.94 19.33 21.29
CA ILE A 34 3.82 18.60 20.02
C ILE A 34 2.60 17.67 20.05
N LYS A 35 2.40 16.92 21.14
CA LYS A 35 1.19 16.09 21.33
C LYS A 35 -0.09 16.92 21.29
N GLY A 36 -0.08 18.09 21.93
CA GLY A 36 -1.19 19.03 21.92
C GLY A 36 -1.52 19.53 20.50
N VAL A 37 -0.50 19.86 19.71
CA VAL A 37 -0.66 20.27 18.30
C VAL A 37 -1.19 19.10 17.47
N THR A 38 -0.61 17.91 17.57
CA THR A 38 -1.08 16.75 16.80
C THR A 38 -2.52 16.37 17.13
N ASN A 39 -2.94 16.47 18.39
CA ASN A 39 -4.32 16.19 18.80
C ASN A 39 -5.33 17.22 18.31
N LYS A 40 -4.89 18.44 17.95
CA LYS A 40 -5.76 19.45 17.32
C LYS A 40 -6.04 19.14 15.85
N PHE A 41 -5.05 18.59 15.14
CA PHE A 41 -5.13 18.35 13.70
C PHE A 41 -5.61 16.95 13.32
N PHE A 42 -5.31 15.96 14.14
CA PHE A 42 -5.62 14.56 13.85
C PHE A 42 -6.58 13.98 14.88
N THR A 43 -7.44 13.09 14.40
CA THR A 43 -8.23 12.22 15.28
C THR A 43 -7.35 11.17 15.93
N SER A 44 -7.81 10.60 17.06
CA SER A 44 -7.11 9.52 17.76
C SER A 44 -6.77 8.33 16.85
N ASN A 45 -7.71 7.96 15.96
CA ASN A 45 -7.52 6.87 15.01
C ASN A 45 -6.45 7.18 13.96
N GLU A 46 -6.39 8.42 13.47
CA GLU A 46 -5.35 8.84 12.52
C GLU A 46 -3.97 8.86 13.16
N ILE A 47 -3.89 9.27 14.42
CA ILE A 47 -2.66 9.24 15.22
C ILE A 47 -2.19 7.78 15.36
N GLU A 48 -3.07 6.85 15.74
CA GLU A 48 -2.71 5.44 15.88
C GLU A 48 -2.18 4.85 14.54
N ILE A 49 -2.79 5.22 13.41
CA ILE A 49 -2.31 4.81 12.09
C ILE A 49 -0.92 5.40 11.80
N LEU A 50 -0.69 6.67 12.14
CA LEU A 50 0.62 7.32 11.99
C LEU A 50 1.67 6.65 12.87
N GLU A 51 1.36 6.34 14.12
CA GLU A 51 2.23 5.62 15.06
C GLU A 51 2.63 4.24 14.50
N LYS A 52 1.66 3.45 14.01
CA LYS A 52 1.94 2.16 13.37
C LYS A 52 2.86 2.31 12.17
N ARG A 53 2.66 3.35 11.34
CA ARG A 53 3.53 3.63 10.20
C ARG A 53 4.95 4.01 10.63
N LEU A 54 5.10 4.85 11.65
CA LEU A 54 6.40 5.22 12.21
C LEU A 54 7.12 4.00 12.81
N ALA A 55 6.38 3.15 13.53
CA ALA A 55 6.92 1.91 14.08
C ALA A 55 7.41 0.97 12.97
N ILE A 56 6.68 0.84 11.85
CA ILE A 56 7.14 0.08 10.69
C ILE A 56 8.49 0.62 10.18
N VAL A 57 8.64 1.94 10.03
CA VAL A 57 9.90 2.55 9.58
C VAL A 57 11.04 2.21 10.56
N TYR A 58 10.80 2.35 11.86
CA TYR A 58 11.77 2.02 12.90
C TYR A 58 12.25 0.56 12.82
N PHE A 59 11.32 -0.40 12.70
CA PHE A 59 11.67 -1.82 12.62
C PHE A 59 12.30 -2.23 11.27
N LEU A 60 11.91 -1.57 10.17
CA LEU A 60 12.57 -1.75 8.89
C LEU A 60 14.04 -1.30 8.95
N ASN A 61 14.34 -0.19 9.63
CA ASN A 61 15.72 0.27 9.85
C ASN A 61 16.52 -0.72 10.71
N LYS A 62 15.88 -1.39 11.66
CA LYS A 62 16.45 -2.51 12.43
C LYS A 62 16.56 -3.83 11.65
N LYS A 63 16.27 -3.85 10.34
CA LYS A 63 16.34 -5.01 9.45
C LYS A 63 15.49 -6.21 9.90
N LEU A 64 14.38 -5.98 10.61
CA LEU A 64 13.45 -7.06 10.96
C LEU A 64 12.70 -7.59 9.72
N SER A 65 12.40 -8.89 9.73
CA SER A 65 11.58 -9.53 8.71
C SER A 65 10.13 -9.01 8.75
N TYR A 66 9.45 -8.97 7.61
CA TYR A 66 8.07 -8.48 7.51
C TYR A 66 7.10 -9.24 8.41
N ARG A 67 7.31 -10.56 8.55
CA ARG A 67 6.48 -11.42 9.41
C ARG A 67 6.54 -10.96 10.86
N LYS A 68 7.75 -10.80 11.42
CA LYS A 68 7.96 -10.28 12.78
C LYS A 68 7.37 -8.88 12.98
N ILE A 69 7.51 -7.99 11.99
CA ILE A 69 6.94 -6.64 12.06
C ILE A 69 5.40 -6.71 12.12
N GLY A 70 4.80 -7.57 11.30
CA GLY A 70 3.35 -7.80 11.30
C GLY A 70 2.83 -8.39 12.61
N GLU A 71 3.60 -9.31 13.22
CA GLU A 71 3.27 -9.92 14.52
C GLU A 71 3.37 -8.92 15.69
N ILE A 72 4.35 -8.00 15.68
CA ILE A 72 4.53 -7.02 16.77
C ILE A 72 3.48 -5.90 16.72
N ILE A 73 3.23 -5.34 15.52
CA ILE A 73 2.43 -4.11 15.36
C ILE A 73 1.00 -4.42 14.89
N TRP A 74 0.69 -5.70 14.64
CA TRP A 74 -0.60 -6.16 14.12
C TRP A 74 -0.97 -5.49 12.78
N VAL A 75 0.00 -5.46 11.85
CA VAL A 75 -0.15 -4.83 10.54
C VAL A 75 0.02 -5.84 9.41
N SER A 76 -0.81 -5.69 8.37
CA SER A 76 -0.72 -6.54 7.20
C SER A 76 0.64 -6.37 6.47
N PRO A 77 1.18 -7.43 5.85
CA PRO A 77 2.37 -7.33 5.00
C PRO A 77 2.22 -6.30 3.86
N ARG A 78 0.98 -6.08 3.39
CA ARG A 78 0.67 -5.07 2.37
C ARG A 78 0.93 -3.66 2.87
N THR A 79 0.57 -3.37 4.11
CA THR A 79 0.83 -2.07 4.76
C THR A 79 2.34 -1.84 4.92
N ILE A 80 3.07 -2.86 5.36
CA ILE A 80 4.54 -2.80 5.49
C ILE A 80 5.18 -2.48 4.13
N SER A 81 4.74 -3.19 3.08
CA SER A 81 5.21 -2.96 1.70
C SER A 81 4.90 -1.54 1.23
N PHE A 82 3.69 -1.04 1.49
CA PHE A 82 3.31 0.33 1.14
C PHE A 82 4.21 1.37 1.79
N VAL A 83 4.47 1.25 3.11
CA VAL A 83 5.36 2.16 3.84
C VAL A 83 6.78 2.10 3.29
N LYS A 84 7.33 0.89 3.11
CA LYS A 84 8.68 0.71 2.54
C LYS A 84 8.80 1.31 1.13
N ASN A 85 7.80 1.11 0.28
CA ASN A 85 7.81 1.65 -1.08
C ASN A 85 7.65 3.17 -1.08
N GLY A 86 6.88 3.72 -0.14
CA GLY A 86 6.78 5.16 0.10
C GLY A 86 8.12 5.79 0.42
N LEU A 87 8.93 5.17 1.28
CA LEU A 87 10.30 5.63 1.59
C LEU A 87 11.22 5.65 0.36
N LYS A 88 11.05 4.71 -0.57
CA LYS A 88 11.88 4.59 -1.78
C LYS A 88 11.50 5.56 -2.90
N ARG A 89 10.33 6.21 -2.85
CA ARG A 89 9.79 7.02 -3.98
C ARG A 89 10.52 8.34 -4.25
N ASN A 90 11.57 8.68 -3.50
CA ASN A 90 12.44 9.82 -3.83
C ASN A 90 13.32 9.59 -5.06
N THR A 91 13.43 8.36 -5.56
CA THR A 91 13.98 8.10 -6.90
C THR A 91 12.84 8.18 -7.91
N LYS A 92 12.97 9.06 -8.92
CA LYS A 92 12.09 9.16 -10.10
C LYS A 92 11.55 7.77 -10.46
N PRO A 93 10.24 7.59 -10.73
CA PRO A 93 9.74 6.30 -11.16
C PRO A 93 10.54 5.91 -12.40
N LYS A 94 11.44 4.92 -12.26
CA LYS A 94 12.02 4.26 -13.41
C LYS A 94 10.81 3.72 -14.14
N GLY A 95 10.50 4.29 -15.31
CA GLY A 95 9.30 3.97 -16.06
C GLY A 95 9.14 2.46 -16.10
N ALA A 96 8.14 1.96 -15.39
CA ALA A 96 7.75 0.57 -15.48
C ALA A 96 6.92 0.40 -16.76
N SER A 97 7.54 0.74 -17.89
CA SER A 97 7.23 0.12 -19.18
C SER A 97 8.15 -1.10 -19.33
N SER A 98 8.17 -1.99 -18.32
CA SER A 98 8.23 -3.39 -18.70
C SER A 98 6.92 -3.64 -19.43
N LYS A 99 6.92 -3.40 -20.74
CA LYS A 99 5.98 -4.01 -21.65
C LYS A 99 5.92 -5.45 -21.16
N LEU A 100 4.81 -5.83 -20.52
CA LEU A 100 4.52 -7.24 -20.30
C LEU A 100 4.58 -7.77 -21.72
N LYS A 101 5.71 -8.39 -22.09
CA LYS A 101 5.78 -9.12 -23.33
C LYS A 101 4.74 -10.18 -23.10
N PHE A 102 3.60 -10.04 -23.75
CA PHE A 102 2.67 -11.13 -23.92
C PHE A 102 3.49 -12.18 -24.65
N THR A 103 4.16 -13.05 -23.90
CA THR A 103 4.54 -14.33 -24.42
C THR A 103 3.20 -15.01 -24.64
N PRO A 104 2.77 -15.25 -25.89
CA PRO A 104 1.67 -16.18 -26.07
C PRO A 104 2.05 -17.41 -25.25
N ILE A 105 1.13 -17.84 -24.38
CA ILE A 105 1.25 -19.16 -23.79
C ILE A 105 1.37 -20.08 -24.99
N SER A 106 2.58 -20.58 -25.26
CA SER A 106 2.77 -21.55 -26.32
C SER A 106 1.89 -22.73 -25.92
N ASP A 107 0.88 -22.98 -26.74
CA ASP A 107 -0.15 -24.00 -26.54
C ASP A 107 0.42 -25.43 -26.61
N GLU A 108 1.68 -25.65 -26.25
CA GLU A 108 2.29 -26.99 -26.14
C GLU A 108 1.65 -27.84 -25.03
N ARG A 109 0.87 -27.23 -24.13
CA ARG A 109 0.06 -27.97 -23.14
C ARG A 109 -1.35 -28.30 -23.63
N SER A 110 -1.81 -27.74 -24.76
CA SER A 110 -3.17 -27.96 -25.26
C SER A 110 -3.43 -29.39 -25.77
N ASN A 111 -2.38 -30.15 -26.10
CA ASN A 111 -2.51 -31.50 -26.65
C ASN A 111 -2.35 -32.66 -25.66
N LYS A 112 -2.12 -32.39 -24.37
CA LYS A 112 -2.13 -33.45 -23.34
C LYS A 112 -3.46 -33.44 -22.61
N ARG A 113 -4.48 -34.07 -23.21
CA ARG A 113 -5.68 -34.45 -22.46
C ARG A 113 -5.21 -35.26 -21.24
N PRO A 114 -5.52 -34.86 -20.00
CA PRO A 114 -5.17 -35.68 -18.85
C PRO A 114 -5.86 -37.04 -19.01
N LYS A 115 -5.11 -38.14 -18.81
CA LYS A 115 -5.62 -39.52 -18.94
C LYS A 115 -6.81 -39.82 -18.02
N TYR A 116 -7.02 -39.00 -16.99
CA TYR A 116 -8.06 -39.16 -15.99
C TYR A 116 -8.81 -37.83 -15.81
N PRO A 117 -10.14 -37.87 -15.62
CA PRO A 117 -10.90 -36.67 -15.32
C PRO A 117 -10.47 -36.11 -13.95
N THR A 118 -10.28 -34.79 -13.86
CA THR A 118 -10.03 -34.11 -12.59
C THR A 118 -11.26 -34.25 -11.69
N PHE A 119 -11.08 -34.87 -10.52
CA PHE A 119 -12.13 -35.16 -9.54
C PHE A 119 -12.85 -33.89 -9.03
N THR A 120 -12.23 -32.71 -9.11
CA THR A 120 -12.79 -31.45 -8.58
C THR A 120 -12.66 -30.30 -9.58
N GLY A 121 -13.47 -30.32 -10.64
CA GLY A 121 -13.65 -29.15 -11.51
C GLY A 121 -14.51 -29.45 -12.74
N LYS A 122 -15.58 -28.64 -12.93
CA LYS A 122 -16.47 -28.39 -14.11
C LYS A 122 -16.65 -29.46 -15.23
N GLY A 123 -16.30 -30.71 -15.00
CA GLY A 123 -16.46 -31.85 -15.92
C GLY A 123 -17.28 -32.97 -15.30
N GLY A 124 -18.20 -32.61 -14.39
CA GLY A 124 -19.05 -33.57 -13.69
C GLY A 124 -20.03 -34.26 -14.64
N TRP A 125 -20.07 -35.59 -14.56
CA TRP A 125 -21.16 -36.48 -14.99
C TRP A 125 -21.23 -36.93 -16.45
N ARG A 126 -20.18 -36.76 -17.27
CA ARG A 126 -20.17 -37.35 -18.63
C ARG A 126 -20.06 -38.89 -18.68
N PHE A 127 -19.74 -39.55 -17.58
CA PHE A 127 -19.62 -41.01 -17.51
C PHE A 127 -20.93 -41.71 -17.09
N LEU A 128 -21.98 -40.96 -16.73
CA LEU A 128 -23.29 -41.52 -16.34
C LEU A 128 -24.33 -41.53 -17.47
N SER A 129 -23.97 -41.08 -18.67
CA SER A 129 -24.88 -41.07 -19.82
C SER A 129 -24.76 -42.33 -20.69
N MET A 130 -24.57 -43.50 -20.08
CA MET A 130 -24.47 -44.79 -20.77
C MET A 130 -25.73 -45.62 -20.55
#